data_AF-A0A9Q9VYF3-F1
#
_entry.id   AF-A0A9Q9VYF3-F1
#
_cell.length_a   1.000
_cell.length_b   1.000
_cell.length_c   1.000
_cell.angle_alpha   90.00
_cell.angle_beta   90.00
_cell.angle_gamma   90.00
#
_symmetry.space_group_name_H-M   'P 1'
#
loop_
_entity.id
_entity.type
_entity.pdbx_description
1 polymer ?
#
loop_
_entity_poly.entity_id
_entity_poly.type
_entity_poly.pdbx_seq_one_letter_code
_entity_poly.pdbx_strand_id
1 'polypeptide(L)'
;MFNYFLFSFLGEMWKVASFWMFLDIVEKNDELKQKLNEKDLRFIKELIEGVDTADPEWPATGRSENKAFLYEIVINKWNGIDVHRWDYFARDCHHSASQTALTISVCWNLLESVK
;
A
#
# COMPACT_ATOMS: atom_id res chain seq x y z
N MET A 1 2.04 29.16 5.45
CA MET A 1 3.10 28.24 5.89
C MET A 1 2.64 27.28 7.00
N PHE A 2 1.85 27.73 7.98
CA PHE A 2 1.30 26.88 9.05
C PHE A 2 0.43 25.69 8.58
N ASN A 3 -0.29 25.83 7.45
CA ASN A 3 -1.25 24.80 7.00
C ASN A 3 -0.58 23.58 6.33
N TYR A 4 0.56 23.74 5.65
CA TYR A 4 1.28 22.62 5.02
C TYR A 4 2.02 21.75 6.05
N PHE A 5 2.56 22.37 7.10
CA PHE A 5 3.29 21.65 8.14
C PHE A 5 2.35 20.79 8.99
N LEU A 6 1.17 21.32 9.35
CA LEU A 6 0.14 20.55 10.05
C LEU A 6 -0.41 19.41 9.17
N PHE A 7 -0.62 19.66 7.87
CA PHE A 7 -1.14 18.65 6.93
C PHE A 7 -0.13 17.52 6.66
N SER A 8 1.16 17.82 6.57
CA SER A 8 2.20 16.79 6.47
C SER A 8 2.33 15.96 7.75
N PHE A 9 2.12 16.57 8.92
CA PHE A 9 2.21 15.87 10.20
C PHE A 9 0.97 15.01 10.51
N LEU A 10 -0.23 15.53 10.21
CA LEU A 10 -1.49 14.79 10.32
C LEU A 10 -1.65 13.72 9.22
N GLY A 11 -1.11 13.99 8.02
CA GLY A 11 -1.23 13.15 6.83
C GLY A 11 -0.51 11.81 6.91
N GLU A 12 0.33 11.57 7.91
CA GLU A 12 1.06 10.31 8.11
C GLU A 12 0.51 9.48 9.29
N MET A 13 -0.40 10.05 10.10
CA MET A 13 -0.96 9.38 11.28
C MET A 13 -1.75 8.11 10.94
N TRP A 14 -2.41 8.07 9.77
CA TRP A 14 -3.19 6.91 9.35
C TRP A 14 -2.31 5.69 9.05
N LYS A 15 -1.08 5.89 8.55
CA LYS A 15 -0.14 4.79 8.28
C LYS A 15 0.33 4.17 9.58
N VAL A 16 0.67 5.03 10.54
CA VAL A 16 1.02 4.62 11.89
C VAL A 16 -0.13 3.82 12.48
N ALA A 17 -1.35 4.37 12.52
CA ALA A 17 -2.52 3.69 13.06
C ALA A 17 -2.80 2.33 12.39
N SER A 18 -2.66 2.25 11.06
CA SER A 18 -2.84 1.00 10.31
C SER A 18 -1.85 -0.08 10.75
N PHE A 19 -0.58 0.29 10.97
CA PHE A 19 0.42 -0.65 11.45
C PHE A 19 0.17 -1.08 12.91
N TRP A 20 -0.24 -0.16 13.79
CA TRP A 20 -0.62 -0.52 15.17
C TRP A 20 -1.79 -1.50 15.21
N MET A 21 -2.81 -1.27 14.38
CA MET A 21 -3.95 -2.19 14.29
C MET A 21 -3.53 -3.56 13.72
N PHE A 22 -2.63 -3.58 12.74
CA PHE A 22 -2.04 -4.82 12.25
C PHE A 22 -1.27 -5.57 13.35
N LEU A 23 -0.46 -4.88 14.15
CA LEU A 23 0.26 -5.49 15.28
C LEU A 23 -0.71 -6.07 16.31
N ASP A 24 -1.78 -5.36 16.65
CA ASP A 24 -2.81 -5.86 17.58
C ASP A 24 -3.50 -7.13 17.04
N ILE A 25 -3.76 -7.21 15.73
CA ILE A 25 -4.30 -8.43 15.07
C ILE A 25 -3.31 -9.59 15.18
N VAL A 26 -2.02 -9.35 14.91
CA VAL A 26 -0.97 -10.36 15.06
C VAL A 26 -0.86 -10.80 16.52
N GLU A 27 -0.90 -9.85 17.46
CA GLU A 27 -0.82 -10.15 18.90
C GLU A 27 -1.99 -10.99 19.42
N LYS A 28 -3.16 -10.89 18.80
CA LYS A 28 -4.35 -11.68 19.17
C LYS A 28 -4.45 -13.01 18.44
N ASN A 29 -3.58 -13.28 17.47
CA ASN A 29 -3.63 -14.48 16.65
C ASN A 29 -2.32 -15.27 16.71
N ASP A 30 -2.30 -16.35 17.47
CA ASP A 30 -1.10 -17.17 17.70
C ASP A 30 -0.56 -17.81 16.42
N GLU A 31 -1.40 -18.12 15.44
CA GLU A 31 -0.97 -18.65 14.14
C GLU A 31 -0.16 -17.59 13.37
N LEU A 32 -0.61 -16.33 13.37
CA LEU A 32 0.11 -15.24 12.72
C LEU A 32 1.43 -14.92 13.42
N LYS A 33 1.47 -14.93 14.75
CA LYS A 33 2.72 -14.75 15.51
C LYS A 33 3.78 -15.78 15.14
N GLN A 34 3.38 -17.04 14.97
CA GLN A 34 4.31 -18.11 14.65
C GLN A 34 4.81 -18.04 13.20
N LYS A 35 3.99 -17.49 12.29
CA LYS A 35 4.32 -17.38 10.86
C LYS A 35 5.17 -16.14 10.52
N LEU A 36 5.05 -15.07 11.29
CA LEU A 36 5.71 -13.79 11.00
C LEU A 36 6.91 -13.59 11.92
N ASN A 37 8.09 -13.42 11.32
CA ASN A 37 9.28 -12.98 12.07
C ASN A 37 9.38 -11.45 12.08
N GLU A 38 10.32 -10.91 12.86
CA GLU A 38 10.56 -9.46 12.97
C GLU A 38 10.88 -8.79 11.63
N LYS A 39 11.56 -9.50 10.73
CA LYS A 39 11.90 -8.98 9.39
C LYS A 39 10.65 -8.88 8.50
N ASP A 40 9.68 -9.77 8.68
CA ASP A 40 8.39 -9.73 8.00
C ASP A 40 7.51 -8.60 8.53
N LEU A 41 7.46 -8.41 9.85
CA LEU A 41 6.76 -7.27 10.45
C LEU A 41 7.33 -5.94 9.96
N ARG A 42 8.66 -5.85 9.86
CA ARG A 42 9.34 -4.66 9.32
C ARG A 42 9.02 -4.45 7.84
N PHE A 43 9.06 -5.51 7.04
CA PHE A 43 8.67 -5.45 5.64
C PHE A 43 7.22 -4.98 5.46
N ILE A 44 6.28 -5.50 6.25
CA ILE A 44 4.87 -5.10 6.20
C ILE A 44 4.70 -3.62 6.62
N LYS A 45 5.42 -3.17 7.64
CA LYS A 45 5.46 -1.76 8.03
C LYS A 45 5.90 -0.87 6.87
N GLU A 46 7.01 -1.23 6.23
CA GLU A 46 7.56 -0.52 5.08
C GLU A 46 6.61 -0.52 3.87
N LEU A 47 5.86 -1.61 3.63
CA LEU A 47 4.81 -1.65 2.59
C LEU A 47 3.67 -0.65 2.84
N ILE A 48 3.30 -0.44 4.11
CA ILE A 48 2.23 0.50 4.50
C ILE A 48 2.74 1.94 4.47
N GLU A 49 3.97 2.17 4.93
CA GLU A 49 4.60 3.50 4.92
C GLU A 49 4.90 3.98 3.49
N GLY A 50 5.25 3.02 2.62
CA GLY A 50 5.71 3.21 1.26
C GLY A 50 7.20 3.49 1.23
N VAL A 51 7.92 2.76 0.36
CA VAL A 51 9.37 2.90 0.16
C VAL A 51 9.62 3.47 -1.22
N ASP A 52 10.45 4.51 -1.31
CA ASP A 52 10.88 5.05 -2.60
C ASP A 52 12.00 4.19 -3.19
N THR A 53 11.64 3.31 -4.12
CA THR A 53 12.58 2.39 -4.78
C THR A 53 13.49 3.10 -5.79
N ALA A 54 13.26 4.38 -6.08
CA ALA A 54 14.12 5.18 -6.94
C ALA A 54 15.20 5.95 -6.18
N ASP A 55 15.24 5.85 -4.84
CA ASP A 55 16.29 6.46 -4.03
C ASP A 55 17.67 5.86 -4.40
N PRO A 56 18.72 6.69 -4.64
CA PRO A 56 20.07 6.22 -4.91
C PRO A 56 20.65 5.27 -3.86
N GLU A 57 20.25 5.42 -2.59
CA GLU A 57 20.64 4.51 -1.51
C GLU A 57 19.47 3.62 -1.12
N TRP A 58 19.68 2.30 -1.02
CA TRP A 58 18.60 1.35 -0.70
C TRP A 58 17.97 1.65 0.67
N PRO A 59 16.71 2.13 0.73
CA PRO A 59 16.16 2.73 1.95
C PRO A 59 15.46 1.73 2.87
N ALA A 60 15.29 0.47 2.44
CA ALA A 60 14.51 -0.53 3.15
C ALA A 60 15.37 -1.63 3.80
N THR A 61 14.84 -2.18 4.89
CA THR A 61 15.54 -3.19 5.72
C THR A 61 14.75 -4.49 5.84
N GLY A 62 13.43 -4.44 5.62
CA GLY A 62 12.58 -5.63 5.59
C GLY A 62 12.95 -6.60 4.46
N ARG A 63 13.39 -6.08 3.30
CA ARG A 63 13.90 -6.85 2.16
C ARG A 63 15.10 -6.13 1.52
N SER A 64 15.91 -6.90 0.82
CA SER A 64 17.03 -6.40 0.01
C SER A 64 16.57 -5.86 -1.33
N GLU A 65 17.39 -5.02 -1.95
CA GLU A 65 17.12 -4.34 -3.23
C GLU A 65 16.74 -5.28 -4.38
N ASN A 66 17.26 -6.51 -4.41
CA ASN A 66 16.85 -7.51 -5.40
C ASN A 66 15.36 -7.92 -5.30
N LYS A 67 14.65 -7.47 -4.27
CA LYS A 67 13.21 -7.62 -4.06
C LYS A 67 12.48 -6.26 -4.03
N ALA A 68 13.07 -5.21 -4.59
CA ALA A 68 12.49 -3.87 -4.63
C ALA A 68 11.08 -3.83 -5.23
N PHE A 69 10.84 -4.63 -6.27
CA PHE A 69 9.54 -4.75 -6.93
C PHE A 69 8.38 -5.09 -5.97
N LEU A 70 8.64 -5.70 -4.81
CA LEU A 70 7.60 -5.99 -3.83
C LEU A 70 7.04 -4.72 -3.16
N TYR A 71 7.85 -3.66 -3.03
CA TYR A 71 7.42 -2.39 -2.45
C TYR A 71 6.55 -1.55 -3.40
N GLU A 72 6.58 -1.86 -4.69
CA GLU A 72 5.79 -1.17 -5.72
C GLU A 72 4.35 -1.68 -5.84
N ILE A 73 3.98 -2.73 -5.08
CA ILE A 73 2.66 -3.38 -5.18
C ILE A 73 1.60 -2.65 -4.36
N VAL A 74 1.90 -2.34 -3.09
CA VAL A 74 0.90 -1.86 -2.10
C VAL A 74 0.80 -0.35 -2.09
N ILE A 75 1.91 0.35 -1.82
CA ILE A 75 2.03 1.81 -1.83
C ILE A 75 3.27 2.15 -2.64
N ASN A 76 3.09 2.43 -3.93
CA ASN A 76 4.19 2.71 -4.84
C ASN A 76 4.61 4.18 -4.73
N LYS A 77 5.73 4.44 -4.04
CA LYS A 77 6.25 5.81 -3.90
C LYS A 77 6.94 6.33 -5.16
N TRP A 78 7.47 5.45 -6.01
CA TRP A 78 8.21 5.85 -7.21
C TRP A 78 7.31 6.54 -8.23
N ASN A 79 6.17 5.94 -8.55
CA ASN A 79 5.27 6.47 -9.59
C ASN A 79 3.78 6.50 -9.21
N GLY A 80 3.38 5.92 -8.06
CA GLY A 80 2.00 5.93 -7.59
C GLY A 80 1.04 5.03 -8.36
N ILE A 81 1.56 4.05 -9.11
CA ILE A 81 0.79 2.96 -9.73
C ILE A 81 0.87 1.75 -8.79
N ASP A 82 -0.21 1.52 -8.04
CA ASP A 82 -0.32 0.43 -7.06
C ASP A 82 -1.76 -0.10 -6.98
N VAL A 83 -1.92 -1.25 -6.31
CA VAL A 83 -3.22 -1.92 -6.18
C VAL A 83 -4.18 -1.14 -5.28
N HIS A 84 -3.67 -0.36 -4.32
CA HIS A 84 -4.48 0.50 -3.46
C HIS A 84 -5.25 1.53 -4.30
N ARG A 85 -4.56 2.17 -5.26
CA ARG A 85 -5.18 3.14 -6.15
C ARG A 85 -6.16 2.51 -7.13
N TRP A 86 -5.83 1.33 -7.67
CA TRP A 86 -6.73 0.61 -8.59
C TRP A 86 -8.04 0.18 -7.92
N ASP A 87 -7.98 -0.36 -6.71
CA ASP A 87 -9.18 -0.73 -5.95
C ASP A 87 -10.05 0.50 -5.68
N TYR A 88 -9.43 1.58 -5.21
CA TYR A 88 -10.12 2.85 -4.96
C TYR A 88 -10.84 3.36 -6.21
N PHE A 89 -10.15 3.40 -7.36
CA PHE A 89 -10.77 3.86 -8.61
C PHE A 89 -11.91 2.94 -9.08
N ALA A 90 -11.71 1.62 -9.09
CA ALA A 90 -12.74 0.69 -9.53
C ALA A 90 -13.99 0.75 -8.64
N ARG A 91 -13.78 0.79 -7.31
CA ARG A 91 -14.83 0.89 -6.31
C ARG A 91 -15.59 2.21 -6.44
N ASP A 92 -14.90 3.34 -6.50
CA ASP A 92 -15.55 4.63 -6.57
C ASP A 92 -16.30 4.81 -7.89
N CYS A 93 -15.76 4.34 -9.02
CA CYS A 93 -16.48 4.35 -10.30
C CYS A 93 -17.76 3.51 -10.25
N HIS A 94 -17.73 2.34 -9.59
CA HIS A 94 -18.91 1.49 -9.42
C HIS A 94 -20.01 2.19 -8.61
N HIS A 95 -19.64 2.92 -7.55
CA HIS A 95 -20.62 3.54 -6.65
C HIS A 95 -21.06 4.95 -7.04
N SER A 96 -20.28 5.67 -7.86
CA SER A 96 -20.57 7.07 -8.23
C SER A 96 -21.23 7.24 -9.61
N ALA A 97 -21.61 6.16 -10.30
CA ALA A 97 -22.13 6.17 -11.68
C ALA A 97 -21.28 6.97 -12.69
N SER A 98 -20.03 7.28 -12.33
CA SER A 98 -19.10 8.09 -13.11
C SER A 98 -18.32 7.16 -14.03
N GLN A 99 -18.79 7.01 -15.27
CA GLN A 99 -18.09 6.25 -16.31
C GLN A 99 -16.92 7.08 -16.86
N THR A 100 -15.76 7.03 -16.20
CA THR A 100 -14.53 7.58 -16.79
C THR A 100 -13.93 6.58 -17.79
N ALA A 101 -13.52 7.08 -18.96
CA ALA A 101 -13.16 6.29 -20.14
C ALA A 101 -12.00 5.27 -19.94
N LEU A 102 -11.19 5.42 -18.89
CA LEU A 102 -10.09 4.51 -18.56
C LEU A 102 -10.55 3.25 -17.79
N THR A 103 -11.68 3.31 -17.09
CA THR A 103 -12.12 2.24 -16.19
C THR A 103 -12.95 1.18 -16.92
N ILE A 104 -13.75 1.55 -17.93
CA ILE A 104 -14.66 0.58 -18.57
C ILE A 104 -13.89 -0.47 -19.38
N SER A 105 -12.94 -0.08 -20.24
CA SER A 105 -12.25 -1.07 -21.10
C SER A 105 -11.34 -2.00 -20.29
N VAL A 106 -10.54 -1.46 -19.36
CA VAL A 106 -9.56 -2.26 -18.62
C VAL A 106 -10.23 -3.11 -17.53
N CYS A 107 -11.14 -2.53 -16.74
CA CYS A 107 -11.82 -3.29 -15.69
C CYS A 107 -12.81 -4.31 -16.28
N TRP A 108 -13.48 -4.02 -17.39
CA TRP A 108 -14.38 -4.99 -18.05
C TRP A 108 -13.60 -6.18 -18.64
N ASN A 109 -12.51 -5.93 -19.35
CA ASN A 109 -11.69 -6.99 -19.94
C ASN A 109 -11.00 -7.86 -18.86
N LEU A 110 -10.58 -7.27 -17.73
CA LEU A 110 -10.07 -8.06 -16.59
C LEU A 110 -11.18 -8.90 -15.95
N LEU A 111 -12.39 -8.37 -15.75
CA LEU A 111 -13.49 -9.11 -15.13
C LEU A 111 -13.96 -10.30 -16.00
N GLU A 112 -13.89 -10.17 -17.32
CA GLU A 112 -14.19 -11.28 -18.25
C GLU A 112 -13.07 -12.34 -18.29
N SER A 113 -11.81 -11.98 -18.05
CA SER A 113 -10.69 -12.91 -18.04
C SER A 113 -10.60 -13.85 -16.82
N VAL A 114 -11.42 -13.58 -15.78
CA VAL A 114 -11.50 -14.38 -14.55
C VAL A 114 -12.80 -15.21 -14.49
N LYS A 115 -13.56 -15.28 -15.60
CA LYS A 115 -14.67 -16.21 -15.81
C LYS A 115 -14.26 -17.32 -16.76
#